data_AF-A0A143PJB3-F1
#
_entry.id   AF-A0A143PJB3-F1
#
_cell.length_a   1.000
_cell.length_b   1.000
_cell.length_c   1.000
_cell.angle_alpha   90.00
_cell.angle_beta   90.00
_cell.angle_gamma   90.00
#
_symmetry.space_group_name_H-M   'P 1'
#
loop_
_entity.id
_entity.type
_entity.pdbx_description
1 polymer ?
#
loop_
_entity_poly.entity_id
_entity_poly.type
_entity_poly.pdbx_seq_one_letter_code
_entity_poly.pdbx_strand_id
1 'polypeptide(L)'
;MERTPKLFFLCGKMAAGKSTLARMLAEQGDAILLASDEWLGRLYPVEIVDIPAFMKYSTRLNETLTPHICTLLGRGLSVVLDFPGNTRRQRAWFRQLLDASGVDHELHVIDASDAVCKRQLHARSAGFPEGTRWTTDAEFDAITAYFDPPSPDEGFTIIRHEAGAGGQE
;
A
#
# COMPACT_ATOMS: atom_id res chain seq x y z
N MET A 1 24.74 -1.57 -17.84
CA MET A 1 24.66 -0.81 -16.57
C MET A 1 23.80 -1.66 -15.65
N GLU A 2 24.38 -2.30 -14.64
CA GLU A 2 23.59 -3.07 -13.67
C GLU A 2 22.74 -2.07 -12.89
N ARG A 3 21.40 -2.20 -12.95
CA ARG A 3 20.53 -1.37 -12.14
C ARG A 3 20.56 -1.89 -10.71
N THR A 4 20.81 -1.02 -9.74
CA THR A 4 20.65 -1.34 -8.33
C THR A 4 19.16 -1.56 -8.04
N PRO A 5 18.75 -2.70 -7.47
CA PRO A 5 17.35 -2.94 -7.12
C PRO A 5 16.88 -1.94 -6.06
N LYS A 6 15.60 -1.58 -6.12
CA LYS A 6 14.93 -0.80 -5.08
C LYS A 6 13.66 -1.47 -4.58
N LEU A 7 13.34 -1.18 -3.32
CA LEU A 7 12.04 -1.47 -2.73
C LEU A 7 11.17 -0.21 -2.71
N PHE A 8 10.03 -0.26 -3.41
CA PHE A 8 9.03 0.80 -3.43
C PHE A 8 7.81 0.40 -2.62
N PHE A 9 7.28 1.31 -1.81
CA PHE A 9 6.07 1.08 -1.01
C PHE A 9 5.30 2.37 -0.81
N LEU A 10 4.03 2.24 -0.42
CA LEU A 10 3.08 3.35 -0.50
C LEU A 10 2.44 3.67 0.85
N CYS A 11 2.14 4.95 1.05
CA CYS A 11 1.36 5.45 2.19
C CYS A 11 0.33 6.46 1.68
N GLY A 12 -0.89 6.37 2.19
CA GLY A 12 -1.97 7.26 1.81
C GLY A 12 -3.32 6.71 2.21
N LYS A 13 -4.30 7.59 2.37
CA LYS A 13 -5.66 7.24 2.82
C LYS A 13 -6.32 6.19 1.91
N MET A 14 -7.39 5.58 2.40
CA MET A 14 -8.21 4.67 1.58
C MET A 14 -8.68 5.41 0.33
N ALA A 15 -8.65 4.74 -0.83
CA ALA A 15 -9.00 5.36 -2.12
C ALA A 15 -8.17 6.62 -2.50
N ALA A 16 -6.95 6.78 -1.97
CA ALA A 16 -6.04 7.85 -2.41
C ALA A 16 -5.32 7.58 -3.75
N GLY A 17 -5.54 6.42 -4.40
CA GLY A 17 -4.88 6.08 -5.67
C GLY A 17 -3.57 5.29 -5.55
N LYS A 18 -3.25 4.73 -4.37
CA LYS A 18 -2.04 3.92 -4.13
C LYS A 18 -1.84 2.80 -5.16
N SER A 19 -2.84 1.94 -5.36
CA SER A 19 -2.74 0.82 -6.32
C SER A 19 -2.53 1.27 -7.76
N THR A 20 -2.95 2.49 -8.12
CA THR A 20 -2.66 3.06 -9.45
C THR A 20 -1.19 3.46 -9.53
N LEU A 21 -0.69 4.19 -8.53
CA LEU A 21 0.73 4.57 -8.47
C LEU A 21 1.64 3.33 -8.40
N ALA A 22 1.26 2.31 -7.65
CA ALA A 22 2.04 1.07 -7.52
C ALA A 22 2.23 0.37 -8.89
N ARG A 23 1.16 0.29 -9.70
CA ARG A 23 1.24 -0.25 -11.07
C ARG A 23 2.14 0.60 -11.95
N MET A 24 2.00 1.92 -11.90
CA MET A 24 2.87 2.83 -12.67
C MET A 24 4.35 2.66 -12.30
N LEU A 25 4.67 2.58 -11.00
CA LEU A 25 6.04 2.35 -10.53
C LEU A 25 6.59 1.00 -11.00
N ALA A 26 5.75 -0.04 -11.01
CA ALA A 26 6.16 -1.37 -11.46
C ALA A 26 6.47 -1.38 -12.97
N GLU A 27 5.60 -0.76 -13.78
CA GLU A 27 5.77 -0.66 -15.23
C GLU A 27 6.98 0.20 -15.62
N GLN A 28 7.17 1.35 -14.98
CA GLN A 28 8.27 2.27 -15.29
C GLN A 28 9.62 1.79 -14.76
N GLY A 29 9.61 1.16 -13.57
CA GLY A 29 10.81 0.72 -12.87
C GLY A 29 11.30 -0.67 -13.26
N ASP A 30 10.57 -1.39 -14.12
CA ASP A 30 10.79 -2.81 -14.43
C ASP A 30 10.95 -3.61 -13.12
N ALA A 31 9.92 -3.49 -12.29
CA ALA A 31 9.84 -4.01 -10.94
C ALA A 31 8.65 -4.96 -10.79
N ILE A 32 8.78 -5.93 -9.88
CA ILE A 32 7.72 -6.89 -9.59
C ILE A 32 6.70 -6.24 -8.65
N LEU A 33 5.45 -6.13 -9.08
CA LEU A 33 4.35 -5.67 -8.24
C LEU A 33 3.80 -6.81 -7.38
N LEU A 34 3.77 -6.61 -6.06
CA LEU A 34 3.06 -7.46 -5.12
C LEU A 34 1.92 -6.66 -4.51
N ALA A 35 0.68 -7.15 -4.64
CA ALA A 35 -0.52 -6.47 -4.14
C ALA A 35 -1.17 -7.28 -3.02
N SER A 36 -1.28 -6.68 -1.82
CA SER A 36 -1.82 -7.37 -0.65
C SER A 36 -3.27 -7.78 -0.82
N ASP A 37 -4.08 -6.90 -1.41
CA ASP A 37 -5.53 -7.10 -1.52
C ASP A 37 -5.87 -8.28 -2.44
N GLU A 38 -5.10 -8.51 -3.50
CA GLU A 38 -5.25 -9.67 -4.38
C GLU A 38 -4.99 -10.98 -3.64
N TRP A 39 -3.90 -11.04 -2.87
CA TRP A 39 -3.52 -12.24 -2.13
C TRP A 39 -4.43 -12.50 -0.95
N LEU A 40 -4.78 -11.48 -0.17
CA LEU A 40 -5.72 -11.62 0.94
C LEU A 40 -7.10 -12.04 0.44
N GLY A 41 -7.59 -11.46 -0.66
CA GLY A 41 -8.88 -11.82 -1.26
C GLY A 41 -8.93 -13.26 -1.79
N ARG A 42 -7.80 -13.81 -2.28
CA ARG A 42 -7.71 -15.19 -2.75
C ARG A 42 -7.46 -16.21 -1.64
N LEU A 43 -6.59 -15.88 -0.69
CA LEU A 43 -6.17 -16.80 0.38
C LEU A 43 -7.19 -16.84 1.52
N TYR A 44 -7.88 -15.73 1.78
CA TYR A 44 -8.80 -15.57 2.91
C TYR A 44 -10.13 -14.93 2.50
N PRO A 45 -10.85 -15.51 1.52
CA PRO A 45 -12.04 -14.89 0.92
C PRO A 45 -13.21 -14.73 1.90
N VAL A 46 -13.24 -15.48 3.01
CA VAL A 46 -14.37 -15.47 3.95
C VAL A 46 -13.96 -15.10 5.37
N GLU A 47 -12.67 -15.14 5.68
CA GLU A 47 -12.15 -14.93 7.04
C GLU A 47 -11.92 -13.46 7.38
N ILE A 48 -11.66 -12.61 6.38
CA ILE A 48 -11.45 -11.17 6.58
C ILE A 48 -12.81 -10.47 6.61
N VAL A 49 -13.41 -10.46 7.79
CA VAL A 49 -14.74 -9.85 8.03
C VAL A 49 -14.69 -8.55 8.82
N ASP A 50 -13.53 -8.23 9.41
CA ASP A 50 -13.33 -7.04 10.24
C ASP A 50 -11.84 -6.62 10.25
N ILE A 51 -11.54 -5.51 10.93
CA ILE A 51 -10.19 -4.97 11.07
C ILE A 51 -9.25 -5.93 11.83
N PRO A 52 -9.64 -6.55 12.97
CA PRO A 52 -8.80 -7.53 13.64
C PRO A 52 -8.41 -8.73 12.76
N ALA A 53 -9.35 -9.30 12.01
CA ALA A 53 -9.09 -10.37 11.06
C ALA A 53 -8.14 -9.89 9.95
N PHE A 54 -8.40 -8.72 9.36
CA PHE A 54 -7.51 -8.13 8.37
C PHE A 54 -6.07 -8.01 8.88
N MET A 55 -5.89 -7.51 10.11
CA MET A 55 -4.57 -7.39 10.73
C MET A 55 -3.90 -8.76 10.92
N LYS A 56 -4.63 -9.75 11.45
CA LYS A 56 -4.12 -11.11 11.67
C LYS A 56 -3.64 -11.76 10.36
N TYR A 57 -4.46 -11.69 9.31
CA TYR A 57 -4.15 -12.33 8.03
C TYR A 57 -3.11 -11.55 7.21
N SER A 58 -3.11 -10.22 7.29
CA SER A 58 -2.04 -9.39 6.72
C SER A 58 -0.68 -9.68 7.35
N THR A 59 -0.61 -9.84 8.68
CA THR A 59 0.65 -10.20 9.36
C THR A 59 1.15 -11.57 8.88
N ARG A 60 0.28 -12.58 8.79
CA ARG A 60 0.66 -13.91 8.27
C ARG A 60 1.18 -13.85 6.84
N LEU A 61 0.51 -13.05 5.99
CA LEU A 61 0.92 -12.84 4.62
C LEU A 61 2.32 -12.18 4.57
N ASN A 62 2.51 -11.09 5.32
CA ASN A 62 3.79 -10.38 5.42
C ASN A 62 4.93 -11.30 5.87
N GLU A 63 4.74 -12.07 6.94
CA GLU A 63 5.71 -13.05 7.44
C GLU A 63 6.09 -14.09 6.37
N THR A 64 5.09 -14.61 5.67
CA THR A 64 5.30 -15.60 4.60
C THR A 64 6.12 -15.03 3.44
N LEU A 65 5.86 -13.78 3.06
CA LEU A 65 6.47 -13.17 1.88
C LEU A 65 7.84 -12.58 2.13
N THR A 66 8.14 -12.20 3.37
CA THR A 66 9.41 -11.57 3.76
C THR A 66 10.64 -12.27 3.17
N PRO A 67 10.85 -13.60 3.35
CA PRO A 67 12.02 -14.26 2.78
C PRO A 67 12.04 -14.24 1.24
N HIS A 68 10.87 -14.28 0.59
CA HIS A 68 10.77 -14.24 -0.87
C HIS A 68 11.08 -12.86 -1.42
N ILE A 69 10.57 -11.80 -0.80
CA ILE A 69 10.87 -10.41 -1.17
C ILE A 69 12.37 -10.15 -1.03
N CYS A 70 12.99 -10.53 0.09
CA CYS A 70 14.43 -10.40 0.26
C CYS A 70 15.23 -11.19 -0.79
N THR A 71 14.75 -12.37 -1.19
CA THR A 71 15.38 -13.16 -2.26
C THR A 71 15.31 -12.46 -3.62
N LEU A 72 14.18 -11.84 -3.96
CA LEU A 72 14.02 -11.10 -5.21
C LEU A 72 14.97 -9.89 -5.25
N LEU A 73 14.96 -9.10 -4.17
CA LEU A 73 15.83 -7.93 -4.01
C LEU A 73 17.30 -8.32 -4.08
N GLY A 74 17.72 -9.38 -3.38
CA GLY A 74 19.09 -9.89 -3.40
C GLY A 74 19.55 -10.45 -4.76
N ARG A 75 18.60 -10.74 -5.66
CA ARG A 75 18.88 -11.14 -7.06
C ARG A 75 18.88 -9.97 -8.03
N GLY A 76 18.82 -8.72 -7.54
CA GLY A 76 18.84 -7.53 -8.39
C GLY A 76 17.48 -7.15 -8.97
N LEU A 77 16.37 -7.73 -8.48
CA LEU A 77 15.03 -7.40 -8.94
C LEU A 77 14.40 -6.34 -8.02
N SER A 78 13.96 -5.23 -8.59
CA SER A 78 13.17 -4.23 -7.87
C SER A 78 11.77 -4.78 -7.55
N VAL A 79 11.20 -4.34 -6.42
CA VAL A 79 9.88 -4.77 -5.96
C VAL A 79 9.03 -3.56 -5.58
N VAL A 80 7.77 -3.55 -6.01
CA VAL A 80 6.75 -2.59 -5.55
C VAL A 80 5.76 -3.32 -4.65
N LEU A 81 5.59 -2.83 -3.43
CA LEU A 81 4.62 -3.35 -2.47
C LEU A 81 3.37 -2.47 -2.43
N ASP A 82 2.31 -2.88 -3.09
CA ASP A 82 0.96 -2.35 -2.86
C ASP A 82 0.36 -2.99 -1.60
N PHE A 83 1.00 -2.66 -0.48
CA PHE A 83 0.65 -3.08 0.88
C PHE A 83 0.33 -1.83 1.70
N PRO A 84 -0.54 -1.92 2.72
CA PRO A 84 -0.91 -0.75 3.51
C PRO A 84 0.28 -0.24 4.33
N GLY A 85 0.76 0.99 4.04
CA GLY A 85 1.77 1.72 4.82
C GLY A 85 1.19 2.83 5.70
N ASN A 86 -0.05 2.70 6.14
CA ASN A 86 -0.85 3.80 6.69
C ASN A 86 -0.66 4.03 8.18
N THR A 87 -0.06 3.06 8.88
CA THR A 87 0.27 3.14 10.30
C THR A 87 1.77 2.95 10.48
N ARG A 88 2.34 3.53 11.53
CA ARG A 88 3.74 3.28 11.91
C ARG A 88 4.05 1.79 12.10
N ARG A 89 3.11 1.02 12.66
CA ARG A 89 3.24 -0.44 12.82
C ARG A 89 3.38 -1.15 11.47
N GLN A 90 2.59 -0.77 10.48
CA GLN A 90 2.69 -1.35 9.14
C GLN A 90 4.01 -0.98 8.46
N ARG A 91 4.45 0.28 8.59
CA ARG A 91 5.73 0.72 8.04
C ARG A 91 6.94 0.07 8.71
N ALA A 92 6.82 -0.34 9.97
CA ALA A 92 7.86 -1.11 10.65
C ALA A 92 8.18 -2.44 9.93
N TRP A 93 7.21 -3.07 9.27
CA TRP A 93 7.48 -4.25 8.44
C TRP A 93 8.31 -3.91 7.20
N PHE A 94 8.06 -2.77 6.54
CA PHE A 94 8.92 -2.31 5.45
C PHE A 94 10.35 -2.11 5.94
N ARG A 95 10.54 -1.54 7.13
CA ARG A 95 11.87 -1.39 7.74
C ARG A 95 12.59 -2.73 7.90
N GLN A 96 11.89 -3.77 8.35
CA GLN A 96 12.46 -5.12 8.46
C GLN A 96 12.96 -5.67 7.12
N LEU A 97 12.23 -5.41 6.02
CA LEU A 97 12.68 -5.79 4.67
C LEU A 97 13.96 -5.04 4.26
N LEU A 98 14.04 -3.74 4.57
CA LEU A 98 15.21 -2.91 4.28
C LEU A 98 16.42 -3.39 5.08
N ASP A 99 16.27 -3.62 6.38
CA ASP A 99 17.35 -4.07 7.25
C ASP A 99 17.87 -5.46 6.81
N ALA A 100 17.00 -6.32 6.30
CA ALA A 100 17.37 -7.66 5.83
C ALA A 100 17.99 -7.69 4.43
N SER A 101 17.68 -6.73 3.56
CA SER A 101 18.11 -6.73 2.16
C SER A 101 19.20 -5.71 1.82
N GLY A 102 19.30 -4.63 2.61
CA GLY A 102 20.29 -3.55 2.41
C GLY A 102 20.10 -2.75 1.12
N VAL A 103 18.95 -2.87 0.45
CA VAL A 103 18.66 -2.16 -0.80
C VAL A 103 18.19 -0.74 -0.56
N ASP A 104 18.34 0.10 -1.59
CA ASP A 104 17.73 1.42 -1.63
C ASP A 104 16.19 1.33 -1.64
N HIS A 105 15.52 2.38 -1.18
CA HIS A 105 14.07 2.40 -1.04
C HIS A 105 13.43 3.75 -1.24
N GLU A 106 12.13 3.72 -1.53
CA GLU A 106 11.29 4.92 -1.65
C GLU A 106 9.91 4.66 -1.03
N LEU A 107 9.52 5.52 -0.08
CA LEU A 107 8.17 5.59 0.47
C LEU A 107 7.37 6.65 -0.30
N HIS A 108 6.44 6.21 -1.14
CA HIS A 108 5.57 7.09 -1.92
C HIS A 108 4.35 7.48 -1.09
N VAL A 109 4.29 8.75 -0.68
CA VAL A 109 3.19 9.29 0.12
C VAL A 109 2.24 10.04 -0.80
N ILE A 110 0.99 9.58 -0.88
CA ILE A 110 -0.06 10.29 -1.60
C ILE A 110 -0.84 11.15 -0.62
N ASP A 111 -0.69 12.47 -0.77
CA ASP A 111 -1.44 13.46 -0.01
C ASP A 111 -2.71 13.83 -0.77
N ALA A 112 -3.84 13.28 -0.31
CA ALA A 112 -5.16 13.45 -0.89
C ALA A 112 -6.12 13.94 0.18
N SER A 113 -6.93 14.95 -0.17
CA SER A 113 -8.00 15.41 0.72
C SER A 113 -9.06 14.32 0.90
N ASP A 114 -9.75 14.33 2.04
CA ASP A 114 -10.83 13.36 2.32
C ASP A 114 -11.93 13.44 1.26
N ALA A 115 -12.25 14.64 0.78
CA ALA A 115 -13.23 14.83 -0.29
C ALA A 115 -12.83 14.13 -1.60
N VAL A 116 -11.54 14.16 -1.96
CA VAL A 116 -11.02 13.44 -3.14
C VAL A 116 -11.11 11.93 -2.91
N CYS A 117 -10.66 11.45 -1.75
CA CYS A 117 -10.68 10.02 -1.43
C CYS A 117 -12.11 9.46 -1.39
N LYS A 118 -13.05 10.15 -0.74
CA LYS A 118 -14.47 9.76 -0.68
C LYS A 118 -15.11 9.72 -2.06
N ARG A 119 -14.84 10.73 -2.91
CA ARG A 119 -15.30 10.71 -4.31
C ARG A 119 -14.77 9.49 -5.07
N GLN A 120 -13.47 9.20 -4.95
CA GLN A 120 -12.86 8.03 -5.60
C GLN A 120 -13.42 6.70 -5.04
N LEU A 121 -13.68 6.65 -3.74
CA LEU A 121 -14.32 5.52 -3.07
C LEU A 121 -15.70 5.22 -3.66
N HIS A 122 -16.56 6.24 -3.75
CA HIS A 122 -17.88 6.07 -4.37
C HIS A 122 -17.78 5.65 -5.83
N ALA A 123 -16.87 6.26 -6.61
CA ALA A 123 -16.69 5.93 -8.02
C ALA A 123 -16.28 4.46 -8.22
N ARG A 124 -15.33 3.93 -7.43
CA ARG A 124 -14.92 2.52 -7.55
C ARG A 124 -15.95 1.54 -7.00
N SER A 125 -16.80 1.98 -6.08
CA SER A 125 -17.79 1.13 -5.40
C SER A 125 -19.18 1.14 -6.04
N ALA A 126 -19.41 1.97 -7.06
CA ALA A 126 -20.73 2.17 -7.67
C ALA A 126 -21.39 0.89 -8.26
N GLY A 127 -20.60 -0.14 -8.56
CA GLY A 127 -21.10 -1.43 -9.09
C GLY A 127 -21.00 -2.59 -8.11
N PHE A 128 -20.62 -2.35 -6.85
CA PHE A 128 -20.45 -3.43 -5.88
C PHE A 128 -21.80 -3.83 -5.26
N PRO A 129 -21.96 -5.12 -4.86
CA PRO A 129 -23.15 -5.56 -4.14
C PRO A 129 -23.40 -4.73 -2.87
N GLU A 130 -24.67 -4.53 -2.53
CA GLU A 130 -25.05 -3.88 -1.27
C GLU A 130 -24.45 -4.61 -0.06
N GLY A 131 -23.95 -3.86 0.92
CA GLY A 131 -23.26 -4.41 2.08
C GLY A 131 -21.79 -4.79 1.84
N THR A 132 -21.24 -4.52 0.65
CA THR A 132 -19.79 -4.64 0.43
C THR A 132 -19.05 -3.68 1.36
N ARG A 133 -18.10 -4.21 2.13
CA ARG A 133 -17.31 -3.44 3.09
C ARG A 133 -16.37 -2.46 2.40
N TRP A 134 -15.99 -1.42 3.13
CA TRP A 134 -15.05 -0.38 2.72
C TRP A 134 -15.51 0.39 1.48
N THR A 135 -16.81 0.72 1.43
CA THR A 135 -17.45 1.43 0.32
C THR A 135 -18.16 2.71 0.75
N THR A 136 -18.33 2.92 2.06
CA THR A 136 -19.06 4.05 2.63
C THR A 136 -18.15 5.12 3.25
N ASP A 137 -18.67 6.35 3.35
CA ASP A 137 -17.98 7.44 4.05
C ASP A 137 -17.71 7.13 5.52
N ALA A 138 -18.63 6.46 6.19
CA ALA A 138 -18.47 6.08 7.60
C ALA A 138 -17.31 5.08 7.78
N GLU A 139 -17.18 4.10 6.89
CA GLU A 139 -16.04 3.19 6.89
C GLU A 139 -14.74 3.91 6.53
N PHE A 140 -14.79 4.87 5.59
CA PHE A 140 -13.64 5.70 5.28
C PHE A 140 -13.15 6.48 6.49
N ASP A 141 -14.06 7.16 7.20
CA ASP A 141 -13.72 7.94 8.38
C ASP A 141 -13.17 7.04 9.50
N ALA A 142 -13.78 5.88 9.72
CA ALA A 142 -13.34 4.89 10.71
C ALA A 142 -11.92 4.34 10.42
N ILE A 143 -11.61 4.05 9.15
CA ILE A 143 -10.27 3.59 8.74
C ILE A 143 -9.26 4.73 8.77
N THR A 144 -9.65 5.93 8.33
CA THR A 144 -8.77 7.12 8.30
C THR A 144 -8.39 7.58 9.70
N ALA A 145 -9.20 7.30 10.73
CA ALA A 145 -8.85 7.55 12.12
C ALA A 145 -7.57 6.82 12.60
N TYR A 146 -7.17 5.73 11.92
CA TYR A 146 -5.92 5.02 12.20
C TYR A 146 -4.73 5.55 11.40
N PHE A 147 -4.94 6.47 10.45
CA PHE A 147 -3.88 6.97 9.59
C PHE A 147 -2.89 7.80 10.39
N ASP A 148 -1.62 7.40 10.32
CA ASP A 148 -0.49 8.05 10.96
C ASP A 148 0.53 8.41 9.88
N PRO A 149 0.72 9.69 9.52
CA PRO A 149 1.63 10.09 8.45
C PRO A 149 3.08 9.68 8.79
N PRO A 150 3.92 9.40 7.77
CA PRO A 150 5.30 9.02 8.02
C PRO A 150 6.09 10.18 8.63
N SER A 151 6.89 9.85 9.63
CA SER A 151 7.73 10.81 10.35
C SER A 151 9.22 10.64 10.01
N PRO A 152 10.04 11.71 10.11
CA PRO A 152 11.46 11.63 9.75
C PRO A 152 12.27 10.59 10.54
N ASP A 153 11.90 10.32 11.80
CA ASP A 153 12.55 9.32 12.65
C ASP A 153 12.34 7.87 12.18
N GLU A 154 11.40 7.63 11.25
CA GLU A 154 11.25 6.33 10.63
C GLU A 154 12.32 6.06 9.56
N GLY A 155 13.10 7.07 9.14
CA GLY A 155 14.27 6.89 8.26
C GLY A 155 13.94 6.49 6.81
N PHE A 156 12.77 6.85 6.30
CA PHE A 156 12.36 6.57 4.91
C PHE A 156 12.82 7.66 3.95
N THR A 157 13.23 7.30 2.74
CA THR A 157 13.32 8.24 1.61
C THR A 157 11.90 8.51 1.13
N ILE A 158 11.36 9.69 1.44
CA ILE A 158 9.95 10.01 1.18
C ILE A 158 9.81 10.74 -0.16
N ILE A 159 8.95 10.21 -1.04
CA ILE A 159 8.52 10.86 -2.28
C ILE A 159 7.05 11.26 -2.13
N ARG A 160 6.75 12.56 -2.18
CA ARG A 160 5.37 13.07 -2.00
C ARG A 160 4.69 13.27 -3.35
N HIS A 161 3.42 12.84 -3.42
CA HIS A 161 2.54 12.98 -4.57
C HIS A 161 1.30 13.76 -4.12
N GLU A 162 0.99 14.84 -4.82
CA GLU A 162 -0.28 15.53 -4.63
C GLU A 162 -1.34 14.83 -5.46
N ALA A 163 -2.45 14.42 -4.84
CA ALA A 163 -3.60 13.97 -5.60
C ALA A 163 -4.25 15.19 -6.25
N GLY A 164 -3.91 15.44 -7.52
CA GLY A 164 -4.41 16.59 -8.28
C GLY A 164 -5.92 16.76 -8.17
N ALA A 165 -6.34 18.01 -7.90
CA ALA A 165 -7.67 18.52 -8.20
C ALA A 165 -7.89 18.50 -9.72
N GLY A 166 -8.08 17.31 -10.31
CA GLY A 166 -8.38 17.11 -11.72
C GLY A 166 -9.81 16.61 -11.88
N GLY A 167 -10.71 17.51 -12.29
CA GLY A 167 -12.12 17.24 -12.55
C GLY A 167 -12.99 18.49 -12.70
N GLN A 168 -12.47 19.53 -13.36
CA GLN A 168 -13.27 20.54 -14.04
C GLN A 168 -12.72 20.64 -15.46
N GLU A 169 -13.27 19.81 -16.35
CA GLU A 169 -13.51 20.12 -17.76
C GLU A 169 -14.89 19.57 -18.11
#